data_AF-A0A0B1SDM0-F1
#
_entry.id   AF-A0A0B1SDM0-F1
#
_cell.length_a   1.000
_cell.length_b   1.000
_cell.length_c   1.000
_cell.angle_alpha   90.00
_cell.angle_beta   90.00
_cell.angle_gamma   90.00
#
_symmetry.space_group_name_H-M   'P 1'
#
loop_
_entity.id
_entity.type
_entity.pdbx_description
1 polymer ?
#
loop_
_entity_poly.entity_id
_entity_poly.type
_entity_poly.pdbx_seq_one_letter_code
_entity_poly.pdbx_strand_id
1 'polypeptide(L)' 'GSSTSTDFTERQVCRNCGKEDQVYLVQVPRVFRYLTAELAAMNIKIHLGINDSSRIVRA' A
#
# COMPACT_ATOMS: atom_id res chain seq x y z
N GLY A 1 20.19 21.60 14.79
CA GLY A 1 21.01 21.21 13.63
C GLY A 1 20.27 20.15 12.87
N SER A 2 19.66 20.54 11.74
CA SER A 2 18.80 19.67 10.94
C SER A 2 19.65 18.94 9.92
N SER A 3 20.08 17.71 10.23
CA SER A 3 20.73 16.83 9.27
C SER A 3 19.66 16.20 8.38
N THR A 4 19.34 16.83 7.25
CA THR A 4 18.52 16.21 6.20
C THR A 4 19.41 15.23 5.43
N SER A 5 19.55 14.02 5.96
CA SER A 5 19.99 12.88 5.16
C SER A 5 18.87 12.58 4.17
N THR A 6 19.01 13.04 2.93
CA THR A 6 18.09 12.72 1.84
C THR A 6 18.17 11.22 1.61
N ASP A 7 17.19 10.49 2.12
CA ASP A 7 17.09 9.05 1.97
C ASP A 7 16.60 8.75 0.55
N PHE A 8 17.51 8.31 -0.32
CA PHE A 8 17.21 8.00 -1.73
C PHE A 8 16.52 6.63 -1.90
N THR A 9 16.17 5.95 -0.80
CA THR A 9 15.38 4.72 -0.85
C THR A 9 13.93 5.06 -1.22
N GLU A 10 13.41 4.51 -2.31
CA GLU A 10 11.98 4.61 -2.65
C GLU A 10 11.14 3.90 -1.59
N ARG A 11 10.68 4.63 -0.56
CA ARG A 11 9.83 4.07 0.50
C ARG A 11 8.37 4.12 0.09
N GLN A 12 7.69 2.98 0.16
CA GLN A 12 6.26 2.89 -0.10
C GLN A 12 5.49 3.32 1.16
N VAL A 13 4.92 4.53 1.11
CA VAL A 13 4.14 5.11 2.22
C VAL A 13 2.65 5.08 1.89
N CYS A 14 1.83 4.58 2.81
CA CYS A 14 0.38 4.67 2.67
C CYS A 14 -0.07 6.13 2.84
N ARG A 15 -0.60 6.75 1.78
CA ARG A 15 -1.05 8.15 1.80
C ARG A 15 -2.25 8.41 2.72
N ASN A 16 -3.01 7.38 3.06
CA ASN A 16 -4.19 7.52 3.92
C ASN A 16 -3.86 7.59 5.41
N CYS A 17 -2.84 6.86 5.87
CA CYS A 17 -2.47 6.81 7.30
C CYS A 17 -1.03 7.26 7.60
N GLY A 18 -0.23 7.56 6.57
CA GLY A 18 1.16 8.02 6.70
C GLY A 18 2.15 6.94 7.15
N LYS A 19 1.72 5.68 7.26
CA LYS A 19 2.57 4.57 7.71
C LYS A 19 3.40 4.00 6.56
N GLU A 20 4.64 3.64 6.87
CA GLU A 20 5.59 2.93 5.99
C GLU A 20 5.91 1.52 6.49
N ASP A 21 5.65 1.21 7.77
CA ASP A 21 5.98 -0.06 8.43
C ASP A 21 5.02 -1.22 8.07
N GLN A 22 3.82 -0.89 7.61
CA GLN A 22 2.71 -1.80 7.33
C GLN A 22 2.25 -1.72 5.87
N VAL A 23 3.21 -1.62 4.95
CA VAL A 23 2.95 -1.63 3.49
C VAL A 23 3.55 -2.90 2.89
N TYR A 24 2.73 -3.62 2.12
CA TYR A 24 3.05 -4.95 1.66
C TYR A 24 2.74 -5.10 0.16
N LEU A 25 3.61 -5.80 -0.57
CA LEU A 25 3.38 -6.15 -1.97
C LEU A 25 2.56 -7.44 -2.05
N VAL A 26 1.36 -7.32 -2.61
CA VAL A 26 0.42 -8.44 -2.77
C VAL A 26 0.14 -8.65 -4.26
N GLN A 27 0.32 -9.87 -4.73
CA GLN A 27 -0.10 -10.27 -6.06
C GLN A 27 -1.62 -10.41 -6.09
N VAL A 28 -2.28 -9.70 -7.00
CA VAL A 28 -3.74 -9.72 -7.15
C VAL A 28 -4.13 -9.91 -8.61
N PRO A 29 -5.30 -10.51 -8.90
CA PRO A 29 -5.82 -10.56 -10.27
C PRO A 29 -5.97 -9.18 -10.87
N ARG A 30 -5.60 -9.03 -12.15
CA ARG A 30 -5.66 -7.73 -12.86
C ARG A 30 -7.05 -7.09 -12.77
N VAL A 31 -8.09 -7.88 -12.95
CA VAL A 31 -9.49 -7.44 -12.86
C VAL A 31 -9.83 -6.87 -11.48
N PHE A 32 -9.34 -7.49 -10.41
CA PHE A 32 -9.57 -7.03 -9.03
C PHE A 32 -8.94 -5.65 -8.78
N ARG A 33 -7.74 -5.41 -9.31
CA ARG A 33 -7.08 -4.10 -9.23
C ARG A 33 -7.91 -3.00 -9.89
N TYR A 34 -8.44 -3.24 -11.09
CA TYR A 34 -9.28 -2.25 -11.78
C TYR A 34 -10.61 -2.05 -11.06
N LEU A 35 -11.28 -3.12 -10.66
CA LEU A 35 -12.53 -3.03 -9.90
C LEU A 35 -12.37 -2.14 -8.65
N THR A 36 -11.29 -2.34 -7.90
CA THR A 36 -11.00 -1.52 -6.69
C THR A 36 -10.80 -0.05 -7.04
N ALA A 37 -10.14 0.25 -8.16
CA ALA A 37 -9.93 1.62 -8.62
C ALA A 37 -11.25 2.30 -9.06
N GLU A 38 -12.10 1.58 -9.81
CA GLU A 38 -13.42 2.08 -10.21
C GLU A 38 -14.32 2.36 -8.99
N LEU A 39 -14.33 1.45 -8.01
CA LEU A 39 -15.08 1.64 -6.76
C LEU A 39 -14.57 2.87 -5.98
N ALA A 40 -13.25 3.05 -5.90
CA ALA A 40 -12.67 4.22 -5.25
C ALA A 40 -13.03 5.54 -5.96
N ALA A 41 -13.09 5.54 -7.30
CA ALA A 41 -13.53 6.70 -8.08
C ALA A 41 -15.00 7.08 -7.82
N MET A 42 -15.81 6.11 -7.40
CA MET A 42 -17.21 6.30 -6.98
C MET A 42 -17.36 6.60 -5.48
N ASN A 43 -16.26 6.94 -4.79
CA ASN A 43 -16.21 7.19 -3.36
C ASN A 43 -16.62 5.98 -2.49
N ILE A 44 -16.47 4.76 -3.02
CA ILE A 44 -16.69 3.51 -2.30
C ILE A 44 -15.34 3.03 -1.75
N LYS A 45 -15.26 2.88 -0.43
CA LYS A 45 -14.04 2.44 0.27
C LYS A 45 -14.04 0.93 0.48
N ILE A 46 -12.96 0.27 0.06
CA ILE A 46 -12.75 -1.15 0.27
C ILE A 46 -11.71 -1.34 1.37
N HIS A 47 -12.04 -2.18 2.35
CA HIS A 47 -11.12 -2.59 3.41
C HIS A 47 -10.63 -4.00 3.14
N LEU A 48 -9.32 -4.17 2.93
CA LEU A 48 -8.69 -5.46 2.67
C LEU A 48 -7.86 -5.86 3.88
N GLY A 49 -8.08 -7.09 4.36
CA GLY A 49 -7.32 -7.70 5.43
C GLY A 49 -6.40 -8.80 4.89
N ILE A 50 -5.20 -8.88 5.42
CA ILE A 50 -4.26 -9.98 5.16
C ILE A 50 -4.42 -10.98 6.32
N ASN A 51 -4.93 -12.18 6.02
CA ASN A 51 -5.10 -13.23 7.02
C ASN A 51 -3.88 -14.16 7.14
N ASP A 52 -3.09 -14.31 6.06
CA ASP A 52 -1.85 -15.10 6.05
C ASP A 52 -0.69 -14.24 5.54
N SER A 53 0.17 -13.83 6.46
CA SER A 53 1.32 -12.97 6.19
C SER A 53 2.59 -13.76 5.84
N SER A 54 2.57 -15.09 5.91
CA SER A 54 3.76 -15.93 5.73
C SER A 54 4.34 -15.89 4.31
N ARG A 55 3.57 -15.43 3.32
CA ARG A 55 3.93 -15.43 1.89
C ARG A 55 4.07 -14.03 1.28
N ILE A 56 4.13 -12.99 2.11
CA ILE A 56 4.02 -11.60 1.64
C ILE A 56 5.35 -10.87 1.78
N VAL A 57 5.76 -10.22 0.70
CA VAL A 57 6.99 -9.42 0.64
C VAL A 57 6.65 -8.00 1.08
N ARG A 58 7.48 -7.44 1.98
CA ARG A 58 7.37 -6.03 2.37
C ARG A 58 7.78 -5.13 1.21
N ALA A 59 7.04 -4.03 1.06
CA ALA A 59 7.23 -3.08 -0.02
C ALA A 59 8.39 -2.11 0.23
#